data_AF-A0A9E2B5R7-F1
#
_entry.id   AF-A0A9E2B5R7-F1
#
_cell.length_a   1.000
_cell.length_b   1.000
_cell.length_c   1.000
_cell.angle_alpha   90.00
_cell.angle_beta   90.00
_cell.angle_gamma   90.00
#
_symmetry.space_group_name_H-M   'P 1'
#
loop_
_entity.id
_entity.type
_entity.pdbx_description
1 polymer ?
#
loop_
_entity_poly.entity_id
_entity_poly.type
_entity_poly.pdbx_seq_one_letter_code
_entity_poly.pdbx_strand_id
1 'polypeptide(L)'
;VQVKRMHEYKRQLLNVLHAIHLYDKIQRGDGADLVPRAIIIGGKAAPGYFMAKTVIKLINNVANVINSDPAMEGKLALLFYPDYNVSAMELICPAAELSEQISTAGKEASGTGNMKFMMNGALTIGTLDGANVEIREAVGEENFFLFGLTVEEIAAAGDNYDPDAIIAADEDFSRVMSLLENGHFNRFEPRVLDPVIASIRASDDQWFTAADFRGFVDAQNRVGEAYRDSAAWTRMSILNTAASGRFSTDRTMRDYNDDIWRLDPVKPGDD
;
A
#
# COMPACT_ATOMS: atom_id res chain seq x y z
N VAL A 1 -6.10 2.27 2.36
CA VAL A 1 -5.44 2.63 3.65
C VAL A 1 -4.10 1.92 3.75
N GLN A 2 -3.02 2.64 4.05
CA GLN A 2 -1.67 2.08 4.23
C GLN A 2 -1.07 2.55 5.56
N VAL A 3 -1.28 1.78 6.62
CA VAL A 3 -0.75 2.09 7.96
C VAL A 3 0.27 1.07 8.43
N LYS A 4 1.53 1.45 8.40
CA LYS A 4 2.68 0.60 8.75
C LYS A 4 3.93 1.47 8.93
N ARG A 5 5.02 0.89 9.43
CA ARG A 5 6.31 1.60 9.54
C ARG A 5 6.68 2.23 8.19
N MET A 6 7.24 3.44 8.21
CA MET A 6 7.76 4.07 6.99
C MET A 6 9.10 3.42 6.63
N HIS A 7 9.14 2.75 5.48
CA HIS A 7 10.31 2.04 4.99
C HIS A 7 10.19 1.91 3.46
N GLU A 8 11.31 2.02 2.74
CA GLU A 8 11.29 1.96 1.28
C GLU A 8 10.66 0.67 0.72
N TYR A 9 11.02 -0.52 1.25
CA TYR A 9 10.40 -1.79 0.83
C TYR A 9 8.89 -1.90 1.09
N LYS A 10 8.33 -1.10 2.01
CA LYS A 10 6.87 -1.06 2.28
C LYS A 10 6.12 -0.18 1.27
N ARG A 11 6.87 0.53 0.42
CA ARG A 11 6.43 1.24 -0.78
C ARG A 11 5.28 2.21 -0.55
N GLN A 12 5.31 2.97 0.55
CA GLN A 12 4.47 4.19 0.65
C GLN A 12 4.76 5.16 -0.49
N LEU A 13 5.98 5.11 -1.06
CA LEU A 13 6.33 5.83 -2.27
C LEU A 13 5.44 5.44 -3.46
N LEU A 14 5.27 4.14 -3.74
CA LEU A 14 4.40 3.65 -4.81
C LEU A 14 2.94 4.13 -4.64
N ASN A 15 2.44 4.13 -3.41
CA ASN A 15 1.08 4.62 -3.12
C ASN A 15 0.93 6.12 -3.39
N VAL A 16 1.91 6.95 -2.99
CA VAL A 16 1.82 8.39 -3.29
C VAL A 16 2.02 8.68 -4.78
N LEU A 17 2.80 7.89 -5.52
CA LEU A 17 2.87 8.00 -6.99
C LEU A 17 1.51 7.75 -7.64
N HIS A 18 0.76 6.75 -7.16
CA HIS A 18 -0.62 6.54 -7.60
C HIS A 18 -1.56 7.70 -7.22
N ALA A 19 -1.40 8.31 -6.04
CA ALA A 19 -2.17 9.52 -5.69
C ALA A 19 -1.89 10.69 -6.65
N ILE A 20 -0.62 10.88 -7.06
CA ILE A 20 -0.23 11.89 -8.07
C ILE A 20 -0.84 11.56 -9.43
N HIS A 21 -0.87 10.28 -9.82
CA HIS A 21 -1.52 9.83 -11.06
C HIS A 21 -3.02 10.17 -11.07
N LEU A 22 -3.74 9.89 -9.97
CA LEU A 22 -5.16 10.23 -9.86
C LEU A 22 -5.38 11.74 -9.91
N TYR A 23 -4.54 12.52 -9.24
CA TYR A 23 -4.56 13.98 -9.29
C TYR A 23 -4.38 14.50 -10.72
N ASP A 24 -3.36 14.02 -11.46
CA ASP A 24 -3.12 14.40 -12.86
C ASP A 24 -4.33 14.07 -13.75
N LYS A 25 -4.89 12.87 -13.63
CA LYS A 25 -6.10 12.47 -14.38
C LYS A 25 -7.27 13.41 -14.15
N ILE A 26 -7.52 13.80 -12.90
CA ILE A 26 -8.62 14.72 -12.59
C ILE A 26 -8.34 16.11 -13.17
N GLN A 27 -7.11 16.62 -13.06
CA GLN A 27 -6.73 17.93 -13.59
C GLN A 27 -6.90 18.05 -15.10
N ARG A 28 -6.56 16.97 -15.85
CA ARG A 28 -6.62 16.97 -17.31
C ARG A 28 -7.99 16.59 -17.88
N GLY A 29 -9.00 16.37 -17.03
CA GLY A 29 -10.37 16.07 -17.45
C GLY A 29 -10.71 14.59 -17.62
N ASP A 30 -9.76 13.69 -17.30
CA ASP A 30 -9.90 12.23 -17.44
C ASP A 30 -10.32 11.54 -16.14
N GLY A 31 -10.79 12.34 -15.17
CA GLY A 31 -11.19 11.87 -13.83
C GLY A 31 -12.68 11.63 -13.64
N ALA A 32 -13.51 11.81 -14.68
CA ALA A 32 -14.97 11.80 -14.54
C ALA A 32 -15.53 10.46 -14.01
N ASP A 33 -14.93 9.35 -14.45
CA ASP A 33 -15.36 8.01 -14.04
C ASP A 33 -14.67 7.50 -12.76
N LEU A 34 -13.75 8.26 -12.16
CA LEU A 34 -13.04 7.80 -10.96
C LEU A 34 -13.99 7.73 -9.76
N VAL A 35 -13.99 6.59 -9.08
CA VAL A 35 -14.65 6.46 -7.78
C VAL A 35 -13.94 7.39 -6.79
N PRO A 36 -14.68 8.19 -5.98
CA PRO A 36 -14.08 9.03 -4.97
C PRO A 36 -13.21 8.25 -3.97
N ARG A 37 -12.02 8.79 -3.63
CA ARG A 37 -11.07 8.11 -2.73
C ARG A 37 -10.52 9.03 -1.66
N ALA A 38 -10.46 8.51 -0.44
CA ALA A 38 -9.64 9.03 0.64
C ALA A 38 -8.44 8.08 0.87
N ILE A 39 -7.26 8.50 0.42
CA ILE A 39 -6.02 7.74 0.62
C ILE A 39 -5.45 8.13 1.97
N ILE A 40 -5.42 7.18 2.91
CA ILE A 40 -4.84 7.38 4.25
C ILE A 40 -3.52 6.62 4.32
N ILE A 41 -2.43 7.34 4.52
CA ILE A 41 -1.10 6.78 4.82
C ILE A 41 -0.73 7.15 6.25
N GLY A 42 -0.22 6.20 7.02
CA GLY A 42 0.20 6.46 8.40
C GLY A 42 1.39 5.59 8.81
N GLY A 43 2.28 6.15 9.61
CA GLY A 43 3.49 5.44 9.99
C GLY A 43 4.54 6.31 10.65
N LYS A 44 5.57 5.66 11.18
CA LYS A 44 6.76 6.31 11.75
C LYS A 44 8.00 5.87 10.99
N ALA A 45 8.89 6.83 10.72
CA ALA A 45 10.25 6.56 10.25
C ALA A 45 11.21 6.50 11.44
N ALA A 46 12.27 5.69 11.33
CA ALA A 46 13.35 5.73 12.31
C ALA A 46 14.05 7.11 12.27
N PRO A 47 14.57 7.63 13.40
CA PRO A 47 15.06 9.01 13.48
C PRO A 47 16.13 9.38 12.44
N GLY A 48 17.06 8.44 12.17
CA GLY A 48 18.15 8.59 11.22
C GLY A 48 17.82 8.12 9.78
N TYR A 49 16.61 7.64 9.52
CA TYR A 49 16.25 7.12 8.21
C TYR A 49 15.83 8.25 7.26
N PHE A 50 16.85 8.86 6.63
CA PHE A 50 16.67 10.02 5.76
C PHE A 50 15.67 9.78 4.61
N MET A 51 15.80 8.67 3.87
CA MET A 51 14.91 8.40 2.74
C MET A 51 13.45 8.23 3.19
N ALA A 52 13.19 7.46 4.24
CA ALA A 52 11.84 7.30 4.79
C ALA A 52 11.23 8.64 5.26
N LYS A 53 12.02 9.53 5.86
CA LYS A 53 11.57 10.89 6.23
C LYS A 53 11.30 11.78 5.01
N THR A 54 12.09 11.62 3.95
CA THR A 54 11.88 12.33 2.67
C THR A 54 10.59 11.86 1.98
N VAL A 55 10.27 10.55 2.06
CA VAL A 55 8.97 10.02 1.60
C VAL A 55 7.81 10.57 2.45
N ILE A 56 7.95 10.68 3.78
CA ILE A 56 6.93 11.37 4.62
C ILE A 56 6.75 12.81 4.15
N LYS A 57 7.84 13.54 3.88
CA LYS A 57 7.79 14.92 3.38
C LYS A 57 7.07 15.00 2.02
N LEU A 58 7.38 14.10 1.09
CA LEU A 58 6.67 13.98 -0.19
C LEU A 58 5.16 13.80 0.02
N ILE A 59 4.75 12.83 0.85
CA ILE A 59 3.33 12.55 1.10
C ILE A 59 2.60 13.79 1.63
N ASN A 60 3.18 14.50 2.60
CA ASN A 60 2.56 15.71 3.14
C ASN A 60 2.50 16.85 2.11
N ASN A 61 3.55 17.02 1.31
CA ASN A 61 3.57 18.03 0.25
C ASN A 61 2.51 17.74 -0.83
N VAL A 62 2.37 16.48 -1.27
CA VAL A 62 1.34 16.05 -2.22
C VAL A 62 -0.05 16.20 -1.61
N ALA A 63 -0.23 15.82 -0.34
CA ALA A 63 -1.48 15.99 0.39
C ALA A 63 -1.94 17.45 0.43
N ASN A 64 -1.02 18.38 0.71
CA ASN A 64 -1.33 19.80 0.73
C ASN A 64 -1.82 20.31 -0.64
N VAL A 65 -1.20 19.87 -1.73
CA VAL A 65 -1.61 20.25 -3.08
C VAL A 65 -2.98 19.64 -3.41
N ILE A 66 -3.17 18.33 -3.24
CA ILE A 66 -4.43 17.63 -3.53
C ILE A 66 -5.58 18.23 -2.72
N ASN A 67 -5.41 18.38 -1.40
CA ASN A 67 -6.51 18.76 -0.52
C ASN A 67 -6.85 20.26 -0.58
N SER A 68 -5.98 21.09 -1.16
CA SER A 68 -6.25 22.53 -1.33
C SER A 68 -6.81 22.86 -2.71
N ASP A 69 -6.85 21.90 -3.63
CA ASP A 69 -7.33 22.13 -4.99
C ASP A 69 -8.85 21.88 -5.08
N PRO A 70 -9.66 22.90 -5.43
CA PRO A 70 -11.10 22.75 -5.57
C PRO A 70 -11.53 21.68 -6.58
N ALA A 71 -10.71 21.37 -7.58
CA ALA A 71 -11.02 20.32 -8.55
C ALA A 71 -11.05 18.91 -7.93
N MET A 72 -10.40 18.72 -6.78
CA MET A 72 -10.35 17.45 -6.04
C MET A 72 -11.51 17.25 -5.07
N GLU A 73 -12.29 18.30 -4.77
CA GLU A 73 -13.37 18.24 -3.79
C GLU A 73 -14.38 17.13 -4.12
N GLY A 74 -14.63 16.25 -3.17
CA GLY A 74 -15.52 15.09 -3.34
C GLY A 74 -14.99 13.99 -4.27
N LYS A 75 -13.75 14.09 -4.76
CA LYS A 75 -13.14 13.11 -5.69
C LYS A 75 -11.86 12.47 -5.15
N LEU A 76 -10.95 13.26 -4.60
CA LEU A 76 -9.67 12.76 -4.12
C LEU A 76 -9.21 13.51 -2.87
N ALA A 77 -8.85 12.76 -1.85
CA ALA A 77 -8.16 13.28 -0.67
C ALA A 77 -6.96 12.39 -0.35
N LEU A 78 -5.86 13.00 0.09
CA LEU A 78 -4.68 12.30 0.61
C LEU A 78 -4.38 12.79 2.02
N LEU A 79 -4.34 11.88 2.99
CA LEU A 79 -4.09 12.21 4.39
C LEU A 79 -2.88 11.43 4.90
N PHE A 80 -1.97 12.15 5.56
CA PHE A 80 -0.96 11.52 6.41
C PHE A 80 -1.46 11.52 7.86
N TYR A 81 -1.71 10.33 8.43
CA TYR A 81 -2.14 10.21 9.83
C TYR A 81 -0.92 10.30 10.76
N PRO A 82 -0.79 11.36 11.57
CA PRO A 82 0.36 11.55 12.44
C PRO A 82 0.35 10.58 13.62
N ASP A 83 1.54 10.32 14.17
CA ASP A 83 1.73 9.50 15.37
C ASP A 83 0.99 8.15 15.37
N TYR A 84 0.95 7.46 14.22
CA TYR A 84 0.30 6.16 14.11
C TYR A 84 0.76 5.19 15.21
N ASN A 85 -0.23 4.66 15.95
CA ASN A 85 -0.08 3.80 17.11
C ASN A 85 -1.27 2.83 17.20
N VAL A 86 -1.36 2.07 18.29
CA VAL A 86 -2.43 1.07 18.47
C VAL A 86 -3.81 1.71 18.53
N SER A 87 -3.99 2.79 19.30
CA SER A 87 -5.28 3.51 19.38
C SER A 87 -5.70 4.09 18.04
N ALA A 88 -4.75 4.56 17.22
CA ALA A 88 -5.05 4.98 15.85
C ALA A 88 -5.52 3.78 15.00
N MET A 89 -4.88 2.62 15.12
CA MET A 89 -5.27 1.42 14.38
C MET A 89 -6.67 0.92 14.78
N GLU A 90 -7.06 1.04 16.05
CA GLU A 90 -8.40 0.68 16.52
C GLU A 90 -9.52 1.48 15.84
N LEU A 91 -9.24 2.73 15.44
CA LEU A 91 -10.17 3.57 14.69
C LEU A 91 -10.07 3.35 13.17
N ILE A 92 -8.84 3.25 12.66
CA ILE A 92 -8.58 3.15 11.22
C ILE A 92 -9.00 1.80 10.65
N CYS A 93 -8.76 0.71 11.39
CA CYS A 93 -9.01 -0.64 10.89
C CYS A 93 -10.47 -0.92 10.52
N PRO A 94 -11.47 -0.64 11.39
CA PRO A 94 -12.88 -0.90 11.05
C PRO A 94 -13.45 0.05 9.99
N ALA A 95 -12.77 1.18 9.71
CA ALA A 95 -13.21 2.18 8.73
C ALA A 95 -12.60 1.98 7.34
N ALA A 96 -11.71 1.00 7.16
CA ALA A 96 -10.99 0.82 5.90
C ALA A 96 -11.77 -0.05 4.92
N GLU A 97 -11.97 0.47 3.71
CA GLU A 97 -12.51 -0.31 2.58
C GLU A 97 -11.43 -1.18 1.93
N LEU A 98 -10.24 -0.60 1.70
CA LEU A 98 -9.13 -1.23 1.00
C LEU A 98 -7.85 -1.17 1.84
N SER A 99 -7.16 -2.30 1.95
CA SER A 99 -5.92 -2.51 2.69
C SER A 99 -4.72 -2.59 1.75
N GLU A 100 -3.79 -1.64 1.85
CA GLU A 100 -2.60 -1.53 0.99
C GLU A 100 -1.45 -2.38 1.54
N GLN A 101 -1.25 -3.57 0.95
CA GLN A 101 -0.25 -4.55 1.33
C GLN A 101 0.80 -4.73 0.23
N ILE A 102 1.38 -3.60 -0.14
CA ILE A 102 2.14 -3.42 -1.38
C ILE A 102 3.65 -3.52 -1.20
N SER A 103 4.15 -4.29 -0.25
CA SER A 103 5.60 -4.47 -0.08
C SER A 103 6.23 -5.12 -1.34
N THR A 104 7.49 -4.84 -1.65
CA THR A 104 8.22 -5.56 -2.72
C THR A 104 8.23 -7.05 -2.43
N ALA A 105 7.91 -7.90 -3.41
CA ALA A 105 7.82 -9.34 -3.18
C ALA A 105 9.12 -9.93 -2.62
N GLY A 106 8.99 -10.81 -1.62
CA GLY A 106 10.11 -11.43 -0.90
C GLY A 106 10.72 -10.58 0.22
N LYS A 107 10.12 -9.45 0.60
CA LYS A 107 10.67 -8.55 1.65
C LYS A 107 9.85 -8.54 2.94
N GLU A 108 8.55 -8.81 2.89
CA GLU A 108 7.70 -8.94 4.06
C GLU A 108 7.63 -10.41 4.49
N ALA A 109 8.21 -10.73 5.66
CA ALA A 109 8.18 -12.11 6.16
C ALA A 109 6.76 -12.59 6.51
N SER A 110 5.86 -11.69 6.92
CA SER A 110 4.48 -12.02 7.29
C SER A 110 3.58 -10.80 7.14
N GLY A 111 3.62 -9.89 8.11
CA GLY A 111 2.67 -8.79 8.21
C GLY A 111 1.44 -9.22 9.01
N THR A 112 1.08 -8.41 10.02
CA THR A 112 -0.11 -8.65 10.85
C THR A 112 -1.18 -7.56 10.68
N GLY A 113 -0.82 -6.45 10.03
CA GLY A 113 -1.78 -5.39 9.69
C GLY A 113 -2.81 -5.86 8.66
N ASN A 114 -2.37 -6.58 7.64
CA ASN A 114 -3.22 -7.23 6.63
C ASN A 114 -4.27 -8.15 7.26
N MET A 115 -3.88 -8.97 8.24
CA MET A 115 -4.79 -9.87 8.97
C MET A 115 -5.89 -9.08 9.71
N LYS A 116 -5.53 -7.99 10.39
CA LYS A 116 -6.50 -7.11 11.09
C LYS A 116 -7.51 -6.52 10.11
N PHE A 117 -7.04 -6.04 8.96
CA PHE A 117 -7.87 -5.48 7.92
C PHE A 117 -8.84 -6.51 7.32
N MET A 118 -8.33 -7.71 7.00
CA MET A 118 -9.15 -8.83 6.54
C MET A 118 -10.25 -9.19 7.54
N MET A 119 -9.92 -9.27 8.83
CA MET A 119 -10.91 -9.55 9.89
C MET A 119 -12.01 -8.48 9.95
N ASN A 120 -11.67 -7.22 9.67
CA ASN A 120 -12.60 -6.09 9.70
C ASN A 120 -13.28 -5.81 8.34
N GLY A 121 -13.16 -6.74 7.36
CA GLY A 121 -13.89 -6.65 6.11
C GLY A 121 -13.24 -5.78 5.03
N ALA A 122 -12.04 -5.24 5.28
CA ALA A 122 -11.30 -4.51 4.26
C ALA A 122 -10.72 -5.49 3.23
N LEU A 123 -10.90 -5.20 1.95
CA LEU A 123 -10.32 -6.00 0.87
C LEU A 123 -8.82 -5.70 0.73
N THR A 124 -8.04 -6.69 0.34
CA THR A 124 -6.60 -6.51 0.19
C THR A 124 -6.20 -6.26 -1.26
N ILE A 125 -5.41 -5.22 -1.48
CA ILE A 125 -4.58 -5.05 -2.67
C ILE A 125 -3.11 -5.25 -2.26
N GLY A 126 -2.39 -6.09 -2.98
CA GLY A 126 -1.04 -6.44 -2.57
C GLY A 126 -0.29 -7.33 -3.55
N THR A 127 0.98 -7.51 -3.26
CA THR A 127 1.90 -8.42 -3.94
C THR A 127 1.82 -9.84 -3.37
N LEU A 128 2.37 -10.83 -4.09
CA LEU A 128 2.60 -12.19 -3.57
C LEU A 128 3.77 -12.19 -2.58
N ASP A 129 3.53 -11.70 -1.38
CA ASP A 129 4.54 -11.56 -0.33
C ASP A 129 3.97 -11.83 1.07
N GLY A 130 4.78 -12.45 1.93
CA GLY A 130 4.41 -12.75 3.32
C GLY A 130 3.01 -13.36 3.49
N ALA A 131 2.25 -12.83 4.44
CA ALA A 131 0.91 -13.32 4.76
C ALA A 131 -0.15 -12.93 3.70
N ASN A 132 0.18 -12.15 2.65
CA ASN A 132 -0.75 -11.94 1.55
C ASN A 132 -1.03 -13.25 0.79
N VAL A 133 -0.03 -14.12 0.68
CA VAL A 133 -0.18 -15.45 0.06
C VAL A 133 -1.20 -16.27 0.84
N GLU A 134 -1.04 -16.35 2.16
CA GLU A 134 -1.99 -17.07 3.03
C GLU A 134 -3.39 -16.45 3.02
N ILE A 135 -3.51 -15.11 2.98
CA ILE A 135 -4.80 -14.41 2.89
C ILE A 135 -5.49 -14.78 1.58
N ARG A 136 -4.78 -14.68 0.45
CA ARG A 136 -5.31 -15.02 -0.87
C ARG A 136 -5.73 -16.48 -0.97
N GLU A 137 -4.96 -17.41 -0.40
CA GLU A 137 -5.36 -18.81 -0.30
C GLU A 137 -6.63 -19.01 0.54
N ALA A 138 -6.73 -18.31 1.68
CA ALA A 138 -7.85 -18.48 2.60
C ALA A 138 -9.17 -17.94 2.04
N VAL A 139 -9.12 -16.79 1.34
CA VAL A 139 -10.32 -16.11 0.84
C VAL A 139 -10.66 -16.43 -0.62
N GLY A 140 -9.73 -17.01 -1.37
CA GLY A 140 -9.88 -17.23 -2.81
C GLY A 140 -9.39 -16.04 -3.64
N GLU A 141 -8.88 -16.36 -4.83
CA GLU A 141 -8.21 -15.39 -5.71
C GLU A 141 -9.13 -14.25 -6.16
N GLU A 142 -10.42 -14.53 -6.30
CA GLU A 142 -11.43 -13.57 -6.74
C GLU A 142 -11.76 -12.50 -5.70
N ASN A 143 -11.39 -12.71 -4.43
CA ASN A 143 -11.65 -11.79 -3.32
C ASN A 143 -10.38 -11.04 -2.87
N PHE A 144 -9.33 -11.04 -3.71
CA PHE A 144 -8.03 -10.39 -3.48
C PHE A 144 -7.52 -9.67 -4.74
N PHE A 145 -7.05 -8.43 -4.60
CA PHE A 145 -6.50 -7.65 -5.70
C PHE A 145 -4.99 -7.82 -5.82
N LEU A 146 -4.57 -8.89 -6.51
CA LEU A 146 -3.16 -9.18 -6.76
C LEU A 146 -2.58 -8.27 -7.86
N PHE A 147 -1.36 -7.80 -7.65
CA PHE A 147 -0.53 -7.13 -8.66
C PHE A 147 0.97 -7.29 -8.38
N GLY A 148 1.77 -6.82 -9.35
CA GLY A 148 3.21 -6.63 -9.22
C GLY A 148 4.03 -7.87 -9.54
N LEU A 149 5.34 -7.68 -9.60
CA LEU A 149 6.31 -8.72 -9.89
C LEU A 149 6.35 -9.79 -8.78
N THR A 150 6.55 -11.02 -9.20
CA THR A 150 6.90 -12.16 -8.34
C THR A 150 8.36 -12.09 -7.89
N VAL A 151 8.73 -12.91 -6.89
CA VAL A 151 10.12 -13.01 -6.41
C VAL A 151 11.04 -13.48 -7.54
N GLU A 152 10.55 -14.41 -8.37
CA GLU A 152 11.26 -14.97 -9.51
C GLU A 152 11.50 -13.93 -10.61
N GLU A 153 10.48 -13.11 -10.92
CA GLU A 153 10.61 -12.02 -11.91
C GLU A 153 11.55 -10.91 -11.43
N ILE A 154 11.51 -10.57 -10.13
CA ILE A 154 12.46 -9.64 -9.50
C ILE A 154 13.90 -10.16 -9.64
N ALA A 155 14.12 -11.45 -9.36
CA ALA A 155 15.43 -12.07 -9.51
C ALA A 155 15.89 -12.11 -10.97
N ALA A 156 14.97 -12.31 -11.92
CA ALA A 156 15.25 -12.38 -13.35
C ALA A 156 15.53 -11.00 -13.98
N ALA A 157 14.94 -9.93 -13.44
CA ALA A 157 15.18 -8.57 -13.91
C ALA A 157 16.66 -8.19 -13.79
N GLY A 158 17.32 -8.60 -12.69
CA GLY A 158 18.76 -8.53 -12.51
C GLY A 158 19.36 -7.17 -12.92
N ASP A 159 20.43 -7.20 -13.71
CA ASP A 159 21.12 -6.01 -14.22
C ASP A 159 20.41 -5.33 -15.41
N ASN A 160 19.31 -5.91 -15.93
CA ASN A 160 18.56 -5.38 -17.07
C ASN A 160 17.41 -4.44 -16.64
N TYR A 161 17.30 -4.14 -15.35
CA TYR A 161 16.29 -3.21 -14.85
C TYR A 161 16.64 -1.77 -15.26
N ASP A 162 15.81 -1.21 -16.15
CA ASP A 162 15.93 0.15 -16.67
C ASP A 162 14.67 0.96 -16.31
N PRO A 163 14.67 1.67 -15.16
CA PRO A 163 13.56 2.51 -14.75
C PRO A 163 13.23 3.63 -15.75
N ASP A 164 14.24 4.19 -16.42
CA ASP A 164 14.02 5.30 -17.35
C ASP A 164 13.28 4.83 -18.60
N ALA A 165 13.61 3.63 -19.10
CA ALA A 165 12.85 2.99 -20.18
C ALA A 165 11.41 2.66 -19.75
N ILE A 166 11.20 2.19 -18.51
CA ILE A 166 9.86 1.91 -17.96
C ILE A 166 9.03 3.20 -17.88
N ILE A 167 9.61 4.28 -17.35
CA ILE A 167 8.94 5.59 -17.26
C ILE A 167 8.59 6.11 -18.65
N ALA A 168 9.53 6.03 -19.61
CA ALA A 168 9.33 6.54 -20.96
C ALA A 168 8.29 5.75 -21.77
N ALA A 169 8.12 4.45 -21.47
CA ALA A 169 7.13 3.59 -22.12
C ALA A 169 5.70 3.81 -21.60
N ASP A 170 5.53 4.50 -20.47
CA ASP A 170 4.25 4.72 -19.81
C ASP A 170 3.92 6.23 -19.74
N GLU A 171 2.93 6.67 -20.52
CA GLU A 171 2.55 8.09 -20.58
C GLU A 171 2.05 8.62 -19.22
N ASP A 172 1.28 7.83 -18.48
CA ASP A 172 0.79 8.24 -17.17
C ASP A 172 1.96 8.37 -16.18
N PHE A 173 2.91 7.43 -16.23
CA PHE A 173 4.07 7.47 -15.34
C PHE A 173 5.00 8.65 -15.68
N SER A 174 5.22 8.91 -16.97
CA SER A 174 5.95 10.09 -17.45
C SER A 174 5.34 11.40 -16.94
N ARG A 175 4.01 11.51 -16.88
CA ARG A 175 3.30 12.69 -16.31
C ARG A 175 3.53 12.82 -14.80
N VAL A 176 3.42 11.71 -14.06
CA VAL A 176 3.70 11.68 -12.62
C VAL A 176 5.13 12.14 -12.34
N MET A 177 6.11 11.60 -13.07
CA MET A 177 7.52 11.99 -12.94
C MET A 177 7.75 13.46 -13.30
N SER A 178 7.09 13.95 -14.36
CA SER A 178 7.17 15.37 -14.76
C SER A 178 6.68 16.32 -13.66
N LEU A 179 5.59 15.99 -12.95
CA LEU A 179 5.09 16.77 -11.82
C LEU A 179 6.05 16.78 -10.62
N LEU A 180 6.77 15.68 -10.39
CA LEU A 180 7.79 15.63 -9.34
C LEU A 180 9.02 16.47 -9.73
N GLU A 181 9.50 16.35 -10.96
CA GLU A 181 10.73 16.96 -11.46
C GLU A 181 10.62 18.46 -11.68
N ASN A 182 9.46 18.95 -12.08
CA ASN A 182 9.24 20.39 -12.29
C ASN A 182 9.00 21.17 -10.97
N GLY A 183 8.99 20.47 -9.83
CA GLY A 183 8.83 21.07 -8.52
C GLY A 183 7.39 21.40 -8.13
N HIS A 184 6.37 20.80 -8.78
CA HIS A 184 4.95 21.04 -8.49
C HIS A 184 4.61 20.88 -7.01
N PHE A 185 5.24 19.89 -6.35
CA PHE A 185 5.02 19.57 -4.94
C PHE A 185 6.04 20.19 -3.97
N ASN A 186 7.00 20.99 -4.44
CA ASN A 186 8.04 21.58 -3.59
C ASN A 186 8.55 22.93 -4.10
N ARG A 187 7.65 23.76 -4.66
CA ARG A 187 7.97 25.07 -5.25
C ARG A 187 8.83 25.99 -4.36
N PHE A 188 8.65 25.92 -3.04
CA PHE A 188 9.38 26.75 -2.07
C PHE A 188 10.55 26.02 -1.39
N GLU A 189 10.77 24.75 -1.72
CA GLU A 189 11.86 23.92 -1.21
C GLU A 189 12.52 23.19 -2.39
N PRO A 190 13.20 23.91 -3.30
CA PRO A 190 13.82 23.29 -4.47
C PRO A 190 14.78 22.19 -4.04
N ARG A 191 14.79 21.08 -4.79
CA ARG A 191 15.65 19.91 -4.57
C ARG A 191 15.39 19.07 -3.32
N VAL A 192 14.41 19.43 -2.49
CA VAL A 192 14.08 18.65 -1.28
C VAL A 192 13.60 17.22 -1.61
N LEU A 193 13.05 17.02 -2.81
CA LEU A 193 12.54 15.73 -3.29
C LEU A 193 13.49 15.02 -4.27
N ASP A 194 14.64 15.61 -4.61
CA ASP A 194 15.62 15.01 -5.54
C ASP A 194 16.05 13.59 -5.12
N PRO A 195 16.28 13.28 -3.83
CA PRO A 195 16.63 11.93 -3.43
C PRO A 195 15.57 10.89 -3.79
N VAL A 196 14.29 11.26 -3.70
CA VAL A 196 13.17 10.35 -4.05
C VAL A 196 13.04 10.20 -5.56
N ILE A 197 13.18 11.30 -6.31
CA ILE A 197 13.17 11.26 -7.78
C ILE A 197 14.33 10.37 -8.28
N ALA A 198 15.52 10.58 -7.73
CA ALA A 198 16.70 9.78 -8.05
C ALA A 198 16.49 8.30 -7.70
N SER A 199 15.89 7.98 -6.55
CA SER A 199 15.63 6.58 -6.18
C SER A 199 14.64 5.87 -7.10
N ILE A 200 13.69 6.58 -7.70
CA ILE A 200 12.74 5.97 -8.67
C ILE A 200 13.46 5.64 -9.99
N ARG A 201 14.39 6.50 -10.42
CA ARG A 201 15.16 6.34 -11.66
C ARG A 201 16.40 5.44 -11.51
N ALA A 202 16.69 5.00 -10.30
CA ALA A 202 17.91 4.27 -9.99
C ALA A 202 17.83 2.84 -10.56
N SER A 203 18.78 2.48 -11.43
CA SER A 203 18.90 1.11 -11.95
C SER A 203 19.22 0.08 -10.85
N ASP A 204 19.66 0.54 -9.67
CA ASP A 204 19.87 -0.26 -8.47
C ASP A 204 18.74 -0.12 -7.44
N ASP A 205 17.56 0.40 -7.81
CA ASP A 205 16.37 0.43 -6.94
C ASP A 205 15.94 -1.00 -6.55
N GLN A 206 16.30 -1.37 -5.32
CA GLN A 206 16.04 -2.67 -4.73
C GLN A 206 14.55 -2.96 -4.49
N TRP A 207 13.69 -1.95 -4.65
CA TRP A 207 12.27 -2.03 -4.32
C TRP A 207 11.38 -2.15 -5.56
N PHE A 208 11.97 -2.06 -6.76
CA PHE A 208 11.27 -2.20 -8.04
C PHE A 208 10.06 -1.27 -8.13
N THR A 209 10.25 -0.02 -7.66
CA THR A 209 9.18 0.97 -7.56
C THR A 209 8.66 1.35 -8.93
N ALA A 210 9.55 1.57 -9.89
CA ALA A 210 9.16 1.91 -11.26
C ALA A 210 8.50 0.71 -11.96
N ALA A 211 9.05 -0.51 -11.79
CA ALA A 211 8.52 -1.71 -12.42
C ALA A 211 7.08 -2.03 -12.02
N ASP A 212 6.73 -1.85 -10.74
CA ASP A 212 5.39 -2.17 -10.24
C ASP A 212 4.37 -1.04 -10.42
N PHE A 213 4.77 0.14 -10.91
CA PHE A 213 3.88 1.30 -11.04
C PHE A 213 2.64 0.98 -11.89
N ARG A 214 2.83 0.49 -13.11
CA ARG A 214 1.72 0.17 -14.03
C ARG A 214 0.83 -0.93 -13.46
N GLY A 215 1.43 -2.01 -12.97
CA GLY A 215 0.68 -3.12 -12.36
C GLY A 215 -0.17 -2.65 -11.16
N PHE A 216 0.35 -1.73 -10.36
CA PHE A 216 -0.39 -1.14 -9.25
C PHE A 216 -1.56 -0.26 -9.72
N VAL A 217 -1.33 0.61 -10.72
CA VAL A 217 -2.40 1.45 -11.33
C VAL A 217 -3.52 0.56 -11.88
N ASP A 218 -3.19 -0.49 -12.61
CA ASP A 218 -4.18 -1.38 -13.22
C ASP A 218 -5.00 -2.15 -12.16
N ALA A 219 -4.35 -2.60 -11.10
CA ALA A 219 -5.04 -3.21 -9.97
C ALA A 219 -5.93 -2.22 -9.20
N GLN A 220 -5.49 -0.97 -9.04
CA GLN A 220 -6.32 0.08 -8.46
C GLN A 220 -7.52 0.44 -9.33
N ASN A 221 -7.40 0.37 -10.66
CA ASN A 221 -8.53 0.52 -11.58
C ASN A 221 -9.56 -0.60 -11.38
N ARG A 222 -9.11 -1.87 -11.31
CA ARG A 222 -9.96 -3.02 -10.98
C ARG A 222 -10.66 -2.88 -9.62
N VAL A 223 -9.95 -2.36 -8.61
CA VAL A 223 -10.56 -2.02 -7.31
C VAL A 223 -11.69 -1.01 -7.49
N GLY A 224 -11.45 0.04 -8.26
CA GLY A 224 -12.46 1.07 -8.54
C GLY A 224 -13.68 0.51 -9.26
N GLU A 225 -13.48 -0.38 -10.22
CA GLU A 225 -14.57 -1.08 -10.92
C GLU A 225 -15.38 -1.96 -9.97
N ALA A 226 -14.72 -2.77 -9.15
CA ALA A 226 -15.38 -3.65 -8.20
C ALA A 226 -16.15 -2.87 -7.13
N TYR A 227 -15.63 -1.72 -6.69
CA TYR A 227 -16.28 -0.88 -5.68
C TYR A 227 -17.60 -0.27 -6.16
N ARG A 228 -17.81 -0.11 -7.48
CA ARG A 228 -19.09 0.39 -8.02
C ARG A 228 -20.22 -0.61 -7.85
N ASP A 229 -19.93 -1.90 -7.80
CA ASP A 229 -20.89 -2.95 -7.44
C ASP A 229 -20.86 -3.18 -5.93
N SER A 230 -21.69 -2.43 -5.20
CA SER A 230 -21.74 -2.49 -3.74
C SER A 230 -22.11 -3.88 -3.23
N ALA A 231 -22.96 -4.63 -3.93
CA ALA A 231 -23.37 -5.96 -3.52
C ALA A 231 -22.21 -6.96 -3.66
N ALA A 232 -21.49 -6.93 -4.79
CA ALA A 232 -20.30 -7.74 -4.99
C ALA A 232 -19.19 -7.36 -4.00
N TRP A 233 -18.96 -6.06 -3.78
CA TRP A 233 -17.98 -5.56 -2.81
C TRP A 233 -18.27 -6.05 -1.38
N THR A 234 -19.49 -5.86 -0.90
CA THR A 234 -19.93 -6.35 0.42
C THR A 234 -19.79 -7.87 0.52
N ARG A 235 -20.09 -8.63 -0.54
CA ARG A 235 -19.88 -10.08 -0.55
C ARG A 235 -18.40 -10.44 -0.36
N MET A 236 -17.50 -9.82 -1.12
CA MET A 236 -16.05 -10.03 -0.95
C MET A 236 -15.59 -9.71 0.47
N SER A 237 -16.12 -8.62 1.04
CA SER A 237 -15.80 -8.16 2.41
C SER A 237 -16.22 -9.21 3.45
N ILE A 238 -17.45 -9.71 3.38
CA ILE A 238 -17.97 -10.75 4.27
C ILE A 238 -17.13 -12.04 4.17
N LEU A 239 -16.74 -12.43 2.95
CA LEU A 239 -15.91 -13.62 2.74
C LEU A 239 -14.51 -13.46 3.33
N ASN A 240 -13.89 -12.28 3.20
CA ASN A 240 -12.62 -11.95 3.86
C ASN A 240 -12.76 -12.11 5.39
N THR A 241 -13.78 -11.52 6.01
CA THR A 241 -14.01 -11.68 7.45
C THR A 241 -14.25 -13.14 7.83
N ALA A 242 -15.09 -13.87 7.09
CA ALA A 242 -15.40 -15.27 7.38
C ALA A 242 -14.18 -16.20 7.27
N ALA A 243 -13.30 -15.96 6.30
CA ALA A 243 -12.07 -16.73 6.09
C ALA A 243 -10.91 -16.35 7.05
N SER A 244 -11.05 -15.26 7.80
CA SER A 244 -9.96 -14.70 8.61
C SER A 244 -9.58 -15.52 9.86
N GLY A 245 -10.40 -16.50 10.26
CA GLY A 245 -10.21 -17.27 11.49
C GLY A 245 -8.86 -17.99 11.60
N ARG A 246 -8.25 -18.38 10.47
CA ARG A 246 -6.90 -18.98 10.42
C ARG A 246 -5.82 -18.05 10.97
N PHE A 247 -6.05 -16.74 10.96
CA PHE A 247 -5.11 -15.72 11.41
C PHE A 247 -5.29 -15.32 12.88
N SER A 248 -6.14 -16.03 13.64
CA SER A 248 -6.23 -15.83 15.10
C SER A 248 -4.90 -16.18 15.78
N THR A 249 -4.47 -15.33 16.71
CA THR A 249 -3.30 -15.59 17.55
C THR A 249 -3.50 -16.81 18.44
N ASP A 250 -4.73 -17.20 18.76
CA ASP A 250 -5.01 -18.42 19.52
C ASP A 250 -4.49 -19.65 18.79
N ARG A 251 -4.59 -19.67 17.45
CA ARG A 251 -4.03 -20.73 16.62
C ARG A 251 -2.51 -20.72 16.70
N THR A 252 -1.88 -19.55 16.55
CA THR A 252 -0.41 -19.42 16.68
C THR A 252 0.07 -19.90 18.06
N MET A 253 -0.62 -19.54 19.14
CA MET A 253 -0.25 -19.99 20.49
C MET A 253 -0.37 -21.51 20.65
N ARG A 254 -1.40 -22.13 20.06
CA ARG A 254 -1.53 -23.59 20.03
C ARG A 254 -0.41 -24.24 19.23
N ASP A 255 -0.12 -23.76 18.02
CA ASP A 255 0.99 -24.28 17.19
C ASP A 255 2.33 -24.20 17.96
N TYR A 256 2.63 -23.06 18.60
CA TYR A 256 3.83 -22.91 19.43
C TYR A 256 3.86 -23.88 20.61
N ASN A 257 2.73 -24.08 21.29
CA ASN A 257 2.65 -25.01 22.40
C ASN A 257 2.80 -26.47 21.95
N ASP A 258 2.12 -26.83 20.87
CA ASP A 258 2.07 -28.16 20.30
C ASP A 258 3.39 -28.54 19.64
N ASP A 259 4.21 -27.61 19.16
CA ASP A 259 5.47 -27.93 18.49
C ASP A 259 6.70 -27.69 19.36
N ILE A 260 6.71 -26.58 20.13
CA ILE A 260 7.91 -26.05 20.80
C ILE A 260 7.81 -26.15 22.32
N TRP A 261 6.83 -25.51 22.95
CA TRP A 261 6.83 -25.34 24.40
C TRP A 261 6.39 -26.59 25.18
N ARG A 262 5.47 -27.38 24.61
CA ARG A 262 4.93 -28.62 25.20
C ARG A 262 4.38 -28.42 26.62
N LEU A 263 3.64 -27.33 26.85
CA LEU A 263 3.05 -27.02 28.15
C LEU A 263 1.65 -27.61 28.27
N ASP A 264 1.28 -28.00 29.49
CA ASP A 264 -0.08 -28.39 29.82
C ASP A 264 -0.92 -27.16 30.20
N PRO A 265 -2.18 -27.05 29.74
CA PRO A 265 -3.08 -25.98 30.17
C PRO A 265 -3.36 -26.07 31.69
N VAL A 266 -3.06 -24.99 32.41
CA VAL A 266 -3.38 -24.86 33.84
C VAL A 266 -4.75 -24.19 33.98
N LYS A 267 -5.66 -24.78 34.77
CA LYS A 267 -6.95 -24.15 35.06
C LYS A 267 -6.76 -23.12 36.17
N PRO A 268 -7.43 -21.94 36.09
CA PRO A 268 -7.42 -21.00 37.21
C PRO A 268 -7.99 -21.68 38.47
N GLY A 269 -7.20 -21.74 39.54
CA GLY A 269 -7.61 -22.32 40.83
C GLY A 269 -7.02 -23.68 41.19
N ASP A 270 -6.15 -24.25 40.34
CA ASP A 270 -5.30 -25.39 40.72
C ASP A 270 -4.03 -24.89 41.44
N ASP A 271 -4.21 -24.39 42.68
CA ASP A 271 -3.14 -24.18 43.69
C ASP A 271 -3.28 -25.21 44.82
#